data_AF-A0A0P6Y5V8-F1
#
_entry.id   AF-A0A0P6Y5V8-F1
#
_cell.length_a   1.000
_cell.length_b   1.000
_cell.length_c   1.000
_cell.angle_alpha   90.00
_cell.angle_beta   90.00
_cell.angle_gamma   90.00
#
_symmetry.space_group_name_H-M   'P 1'
#
loop_
_entity.id
_entity.type
_entity.pdbx_description
1 polymer ?
#
loop_
_entity_poly.entity_id
_entity_poly.type
_entity_poly.pdbx_seq_one_letter_code
_entity_poly.pdbx_strand_id
1 'polypeptide(L)'
;MDARRSRDLFYQAVFESGLTIVSEGYYEFSPHGFTCFLLLAESHASLHAWPEHGYCAIDLFTCNLDLDIQPLINRLQVMFGAADISVRKIEREAEVREPCLI
;
A
#
# COMPACT_ATOMS: atom_id res chain seq x y z
N MET A 1 6.11 16.39 -4.16
CA MET A 1 5.84 15.35 -3.16
C MET A 1 7.14 15.11 -2.38
N ASP A 2 7.15 15.32 -1.06
CA ASP A 2 8.36 15.11 -0.22
C ASP A 2 8.45 13.64 0.19
N ALA A 3 9.62 13.00 -0.02
CA ALA A 3 9.74 11.56 0.10
C ALA A 3 9.61 11.05 1.55
N ARG A 4 10.31 11.68 2.50
CA ARG A 4 10.25 11.30 3.93
C ARG A 4 8.86 11.51 4.52
N ARG A 5 8.26 12.67 4.25
CA ARG A 5 6.89 12.96 4.71
C ARG A 5 5.89 11.97 4.11
N SER A 6 6.02 11.65 2.83
CA SER A 6 5.10 10.71 2.17
C SER A 6 5.21 9.30 2.73
N ARG A 7 6.42 8.82 3.05
CA ARG A 7 6.64 7.57 3.78
C ARG A 7 5.91 7.59 5.13
N ASP A 8 6.08 8.65 5.92
CA ASP A 8 5.47 8.75 7.26
C ASP A 8 3.95 8.76 7.20
N LEU A 9 3.38 9.51 6.24
CA LEU A 9 1.94 9.56 6.01
C LEU A 9 1.39 8.20 5.58
N PHE A 10 2.12 7.48 4.72
CA PHE A 10 1.74 6.13 4.28
C PHE A 10 1.76 5.13 5.43
N TYR A 11 2.84 5.09 6.22
CA TYR A 11 2.92 4.26 7.42
C TYR A 11 1.76 4.55 8.37
N GLN A 12 1.53 5.83 8.68
CA GLN A 12 0.49 6.25 9.59
C GLN A 12 -0.91 5.83 9.10
N ALA A 13 -1.21 6.02 7.82
CA ALA A 13 -2.50 5.63 7.26
C ALA A 13 -2.74 4.11 7.38
N VAL A 14 -1.73 3.29 7.05
CA VAL A 14 -1.83 1.83 7.14
C VAL A 14 -1.91 1.35 8.60
N PHE A 15 -1.17 1.97 9.51
CA PHE A 15 -1.25 1.67 10.94
C PHE A 15 -2.64 2.00 11.51
N GLU A 16 -3.19 3.17 11.17
CA GLU A 16 -4.51 3.62 11.62
C GLU A 16 -5.66 2.79 11.04
N SER A 17 -5.45 2.05 9.94
CA SER A 17 -6.47 1.18 9.35
C SER A 17 -6.64 -0.15 10.10
N GLY A 18 -5.87 -0.39 11.16
CA GLY A 18 -5.91 -1.62 11.94
C GLY A 18 -5.15 -2.79 11.32
N LEU A 19 -4.39 -2.56 10.25
CA LEU A 19 -3.49 -3.58 9.68
C LEU A 19 -2.25 -3.71 10.55
N THR A 20 -1.82 -4.94 10.80
CA THR A 20 -0.61 -5.21 11.59
C THR A 20 0.63 -5.09 10.72
N ILE A 21 1.42 -4.03 10.92
CA ILE A 21 2.71 -3.84 10.26
C ILE A 21 3.79 -4.65 11.01
N VAL A 22 4.48 -5.53 10.31
CA VAL A 22 5.55 -6.39 10.83
C VAL A 22 6.93 -5.77 10.61
N SER A 23 7.14 -5.14 9.45
CA SER A 23 8.41 -4.53 9.07
C SER A 23 8.20 -3.48 7.98
N GLU A 24 9.20 -2.63 7.76
CA GLU A 24 9.20 -1.60 6.73
C GLU A 24 10.50 -1.60 5.92
N GLY A 25 10.40 -1.17 4.67
CA GLY A 25 11.51 -0.90 3.77
C GLY A 25 11.29 0.43 3.05
N TYR A 26 12.37 1.15 2.80
CA TYR A 26 12.34 2.42 2.09
C TYR A 26 13.59 2.59 1.24
N TYR A 27 13.42 3.11 0.03
CA TYR A 27 14.52 3.45 -0.86
C TYR A 27 14.19 4.71 -1.65
N GLU A 28 15.09 5.69 -1.60
CA GLU A 28 15.01 6.92 -2.37
C GLU A 28 15.91 6.81 -3.60
N PHE A 29 15.34 7.04 -4.78
CA PHE A 29 16.04 6.95 -6.06
C PHE A 29 16.64 8.30 -6.44
N SER A 30 17.65 8.25 -7.33
CA SER A 30 18.27 9.43 -7.90
C SER A 30 17.96 9.52 -9.40
N PRO A 31 17.58 10.69 -9.94
CA PRO A 31 17.48 11.99 -9.25
C PRO A 31 16.16 12.22 -8.48
N HIS A 32 15.15 11.40 -8.74
CA HIS A 32 13.81 11.54 -8.19
C HIS A 32 13.19 10.16 -7.90
N GLY A 33 12.12 10.18 -7.12
CA GLY A 33 11.31 9.00 -6.84
C GLY A 33 11.72 8.26 -5.58
N PHE A 34 10.78 7.51 -5.01
CA PHE A 34 11.05 6.63 -3.88
C PHE A 34 10.05 5.47 -3.87
N THR A 35 10.45 4.40 -3.19
CA THR A 35 9.57 3.29 -2.85
C THR A 35 9.55 3.12 -1.34
N CYS A 36 8.36 2.94 -0.78
CA CYS A 36 8.15 2.46 0.58
C CYS A 36 7.37 1.14 0.54
N PHE A 37 7.76 0.19 1.37
CA PHE A 37 7.12 -1.11 1.48
C PHE A 37 6.86 -1.42 2.95
N LEU A 38 5.66 -1.88 3.26
CA LEU A 38 5.25 -2.33 4.58
C LEU A 38 4.91 -3.81 4.47
N LEU A 39 5.66 -4.64 5.19
CA LEU A 39 5.31 -6.03 5.40
C LEU A 39 4.17 -6.08 6.40
N LEU A 40 3.03 -6.65 6.01
CA LEU A 40 1.89 -6.83 6.89
C LEU A 40 1.87 -8.26 7.42
N ALA A 41 1.25 -8.49 8.58
CA ALA A 41 1.03 -9.84 9.08
C ALA A 41 0.23 -10.71 8.08
N GLU A 42 -0.57 -10.06 7.23
CA GLU A 42 -1.49 -10.67 6.28
C GLU A 42 -1.22 -10.22 4.83
N SER A 43 0.06 -10.16 4.42
CA SER A 43 0.59 -9.82 3.08
C SER A 43 1.42 -8.53 3.05
N HIS A 44 1.00 -7.45 2.36
CA HIS A 44 1.85 -6.26 2.20
C HIS A 44 1.09 -5.00 1.74
N ALA A 45 1.72 -3.85 1.95
CA ALA A 45 1.35 -2.58 1.33
C ALA A 45 2.60 -1.92 0.72
N SER A 46 2.47 -1.33 -0.47
CA SER A 46 3.58 -0.60 -1.11
C SER A 46 3.14 0.76 -1.63
N LEU A 47 4.09 1.69 -1.65
CA LEU A 47 3.97 3.02 -2.21
C LEU A 47 5.16 3.23 -3.16
N HIS A 48 4.86 3.52 -4.42
CA HIS A 48 5.82 3.91 -5.44
C HIS A 48 5.50 5.33 -5.89
N ALA A 49 6.46 6.24 -5.83
CA ALA A 49 6.22 7.64 -6.11
C ALA A 49 7.17 8.19 -7.17
N TRP A 50 6.60 9.06 -8.03
CA TRP A 50 7.27 9.84 -9.06
C TRP A 50 6.96 11.32 -8.84
N PRO A 51 7.67 11.99 -7.91
CA PRO A 51 7.43 13.40 -7.57
C PRO A 51 7.47 14.35 -8.77
N GLU A 52 8.31 14.07 -9.76
CA GLU A 52 8.46 14.80 -11.03
C GLU A 52 7.20 14.78 -11.89
N HIS A 53 6.31 13.81 -11.67
CA HIS A 53 5.01 13.70 -12.31
C HIS A 53 3.83 14.02 -11.38
N GLY A 54 4.12 14.34 -10.11
CA GLY A 54 3.07 14.51 -9.10
C GLY A 54 2.24 13.24 -8.86
N TYR A 55 2.83 12.07 -9.11
CA TYR A 55 2.12 10.79 -9.14
C TYR A 55 2.66 9.81 -8.10
N CYS A 56 1.77 8.97 -7.55
CA CYS A 56 2.15 7.78 -6.81
C CYS A 56 1.18 6.63 -7.09
N ALA A 57 1.71 5.41 -7.08
CA ALA A 57 0.95 4.18 -7.08
C ALA A 57 1.01 3.57 -5.68
N ILE A 58 -0.13 3.11 -5.18
CA ILE A 58 -0.24 2.42 -3.89
C ILE A 58 -0.90 1.07 -4.12
N ASP A 59 -0.27 0.02 -3.61
CA ASP A 59 -0.85 -1.33 -3.56
C ASP A 59 -1.18 -1.68 -2.12
N LEU A 60 -2.41 -2.13 -1.90
CA LEU A 60 -2.88 -2.65 -0.62
C LEU A 60 -3.29 -4.11 -0.83
N PHE A 61 -2.43 -5.04 -0.41
CA PHE A 61 -2.69 -6.47 -0.48
C PHE A 61 -2.95 -6.97 0.94
N THR A 62 -4.17 -7.45 1.19
CA THR A 62 -4.54 -8.05 2.48
C THR A 62 -5.32 -9.34 2.27
N CYS A 63 -5.13 -10.30 3.19
CA CYS A 63 -5.93 -11.52 3.27
C CYS A 63 -7.22 -11.35 4.09
N ASN A 64 -7.40 -10.21 4.76
CA ASN A 64 -8.58 -9.96 5.58
C ASN A 64 -9.77 -9.54 4.70
N LEU A 65 -10.65 -10.52 4.40
CA LEU A 65 -11.81 -10.34 3.53
C LEU A 65 -12.89 -9.41 4.12
N ASP A 66 -12.89 -9.23 5.44
CA ASP A 66 -13.91 -8.45 6.16
C ASP A 66 -13.49 -6.99 6.39
N LEU A 67 -12.25 -6.62 6.07
CA LEU A 67 -11.75 -5.26 6.24
C LEU A 67 -12.31 -4.32 5.16
N ASP A 68 -13.10 -3.32 5.56
CA ASP A 68 -13.44 -2.21 4.69
C ASP A 68 -12.20 -1.31 4.48
N ILE A 69 -11.64 -1.36 3.27
CA ILE A 69 -10.45 -0.60 2.88
C ILE A 69 -10.78 0.85 2.46
N GLN A 70 -12.07 1.19 2.26
CA GLN A 70 -12.47 2.51 1.77
C GLN A 70 -12.01 3.67 2.68
N PRO A 71 -12.10 3.58 4.02
CA PRO A 71 -11.58 4.63 4.90
C PRO A 71 -10.08 4.87 4.72
N LEU A 72 -9.29 3.82 4.49
CA LEU A 72 -7.85 3.91 4.23
C LEU A 72 -7.58 4.63 2.90
N ILE A 73 -8.29 4.26 1.83
CA ILE A 73 -8.17 4.92 0.52
C ILE A 73 -8.48 6.41 0.63
N ASN A 74 -9.60 6.76 1.27
CA ASN A 74 -10.00 8.16 1.46
C ASN A 74 -8.96 8.94 2.28
N ARG A 75 -8.40 8.31 3.32
CA ARG A 75 -7.35 8.91 4.13
C ARG A 75 -6.09 9.18 3.33
N LEU A 76 -5.65 8.21 2.51
CA LEU A 76 -4.51 8.37 1.63
C LEU A 76 -4.74 9.49 0.61
N GLN A 77 -5.91 9.57 -0.03
CA GLN A 77 -6.24 10.66 -0.94
C GLN A 77 -6.09 12.03 -0.26
N VAL A 78 -6.65 12.19 0.93
CA VAL A 78 -6.57 13.45 1.70
C VAL A 78 -5.14 13.77 2.13
N MET A 79 -4.42 12.80 2.68
CA MET A 79 -3.05 12.99 3.20
C MET A 79 -2.06 13.35 2.10
N PHE A 80 -2.22 12.76 0.91
CA PHE A 80 -1.40 13.06 -0.27
C PHE A 80 -1.90 14.29 -1.04
N GLY A 81 -3.08 14.82 -0.72
CA GLY A 81 -3.67 15.95 -1.42
C GLY A 81 -3.97 15.65 -2.89
N ALA A 82 -4.32 14.41 -3.20
CA ALA A 82 -4.51 13.96 -4.58
C ALA A 82 -5.83 14.53 -5.15
N ALA A 83 -5.71 15.29 -6.24
CA ALA A 83 -6.84 15.87 -6.95
C ALA A 83 -7.69 14.82 -7.69
N ASP A 84 -7.08 13.71 -8.09
CA ASP A 84 -7.70 12.59 -8.78
C ASP A 84 -7.16 11.27 -8.22
N ILE A 85 -8.01 10.25 -8.15
CA ILE A 85 -7.64 8.88 -7.77
C ILE A 85 -8.33 7.87 -8.69
N SER A 86 -7.60 6.81 -9.03
CA SER A 86 -8.16 5.65 -9.70
C SER A 86 -7.88 4.41 -8.85
N VAL A 87 -8.93 3.68 -8.51
CA VAL A 87 -8.85 2.51 -7.63
C VAL A 87 -9.31 1.29 -8.40
N ARG A 88 -8.50 0.23 -8.36
CA ARG A 88 -8.85 -1.07 -8.92
C ARG A 88 -8.76 -2.13 -7.83
N LYS A 89 -9.90 -2.74 -7.49
CA LYS A 89 -9.95 -3.93 -6.64
C LYS A 89 -9.76 -5.18 -7.50
N ILE A 90 -8.89 -6.07 -7.06
CA ILE A 90 -8.67 -7.38 -7.68
C ILE A 90 -8.80 -8.43 -6.59
N GLU A 91 -9.75 -9.36 -6.75
CA GLU A 91 -9.86 -10.53 -5.88
C GLU A 91 -8.80 -11.55 -6.27
N ARG A 92 -8.09 -12.06 -5.26
CA ARG A 92 -6.98 -13.00 -5.43
C ARG A 92 -7.38 -14.32 -4.81
N GLU A 93 -7.95 -15.20 -5.63
CA GLU A 93 -8.23 -16.59 -5.24
C GLU A 93 -7.03 -17.47 -5.60
N ALA A 94 -6.69 -18.39 -4.71
CA ALA A 94 -5.75 -19.48 -5.00
C ALA A 94 -6.51 -20.80 -4.86
N GLU A 95 -6.69 -21.54 -5.96
CA GLU A 95 -7.11 -22.93 -5.89
C GLU A 95 -5.98 -23.75 -5.26
N VAL A 96 -6.12 -24.07 -3.97
CA VAL A 96 -5.23 -25.05 -3.33
C VAL A 96 -5.74 -26.43 -3.74
N ARG A 97 -5.13 -27.03 -4.77
CA ARG A 97 -5.34 -28.45 -5.06
C ARG A 97 -4.64 -29.25 -3.98
N GLU A 98 -5.41 -30.00 -3.20
CA GLU A 98 -4.84 -30.98 -2.26
C GLU A 98 -3.94 -31.94 -3.05
N PRO A 99 -2.73 -32.27 -2.54
CA PRO A 99 -1.90 -33.26 -3.20
C PRO A 99 -2.66 -34.58 -3.22
N CYS A 100 -2.88 -35.12 -4.41
CA CYS A 100 -3.43 -36.45 -4.59
C CYS A 100 -2.46 -37.43 -3.91
N LEU A 101 -2.85 -37.98 -2.76
CA LEU A 101 -2.11 -39.05 -2.10
C LEU A 101 -2.14 -40.25 -3.05
N ILE A 102 -0.98 -40.61 -3.59
CA ILE A 102 -0.76 -41.82 -4.40
C ILE A 102 -0.74 -43.04 -3.49
#